data_AF-A0A517P7Q1-F1
#
_entry.id   AF-A0A517P7Q1-F1
#
_cell.length_a   1.000
_cell.length_b   1.000
_cell.length_c   1.000
_cell.angle_alpha   90.00
_cell.angle_beta   90.00
_cell.angle_gamma   90.00
#
_symmetry.space_group_name_H-M   'P 1'
#
loop_
_entity.id
_entity.type
_entity.pdbx_description
1 polymer ?
#
loop_
_entity_poly.entity_id
_entity_poly.type
_entity_poly.pdbx_seq_one_letter_code
_entity_poly.pdbx_strand_id
1 'polypeptide(L)'
;MPLVRLDARRITDWQTFHTVFAEVFGFPDFYGRNMNAWIDCMTSLDEPRDGLTSVHGTASDPVVLQLDHANSLSNELFEAITECAAFIN
;
A
#
# COMPACT_ATOMS: atom_id res chain seq x y z
N MET A 1 14.95 6.34 -5.32
CA MET A 1 14.16 5.25 -4.74
C MET A 1 13.22 5.86 -3.73
N PRO A 2 11.95 6.10 -4.10
CA PRO A 2 10.96 6.68 -3.20
C PRO A 2 10.75 5.75 -2.00
N LEU A 3 10.91 6.28 -0.78
CA LEU A 3 10.67 5.55 0.46
C LEU A 3 9.32 5.99 1.04
N VAL A 4 8.39 5.05 1.15
CA VAL A 4 7.11 5.25 1.83
C VAL A 4 7.17 4.54 3.18
N ARG A 5 6.97 5.29 4.26
CA ARG A 5 6.99 4.76 5.62
C ARG A 5 5.57 4.65 6.16
N LEU A 6 5.25 3.50 6.71
CA LEU A 6 3.96 3.21 7.32
C LEU A 6 4.17 2.78 8.77
N ASP A 7 3.53 3.46 9.72
CA ASP A 7 3.52 3.05 11.12
C ASP A 7 2.43 2.00 11.34
N ALA A 8 2.84 0.74 11.48
CA ALA A 8 1.94 -0.39 11.61
C ALA A 8 1.07 -0.33 12.89
N ARG A 9 1.41 0.49 13.88
CA ARG A 9 0.58 0.68 15.08
C ARG A 9 -0.74 1.37 14.77
N ARG A 10 -0.84 2.03 13.61
CA ARG A 10 -2.06 2.65 13.10
C ARG A 10 -3.01 1.63 12.44
N ILE A 11 -2.55 0.39 12.23
CA ILE A 11 -3.30 -0.67 11.57
C ILE A 11 -3.66 -1.73 12.61
N THR A 12 -4.90 -1.71 13.07
CA THR A 12 -5.43 -2.65 14.06
C THR A 12 -6.39 -3.67 13.48
N ASP A 13 -6.90 -3.41 12.28
CA ASP A 13 -7.88 -4.21 11.54
C ASP A 13 -7.87 -3.84 10.05
N TRP A 14 -8.72 -4.51 9.26
CA TRP A 14 -8.88 -4.22 7.83
C TRP A 14 -9.37 -2.80 7.52
N GLN A 15 -10.20 -2.22 8.39
CA GLN A 15 -10.70 -0.87 8.16
C GLN A 15 -9.56 0.16 8.27
N THR A 16 -8.78 0.08 9.35
CA THR A 16 -7.62 0.93 9.59
C THR A 16 -6.51 0.66 8.59
N PHE A 17 -6.30 -0.59 8.16
CA PHE A 17 -5.42 -0.94 7.03
C PHE A 17 -5.72 -0.10 5.80
N HIS A 18 -6.97 -0.16 5.31
CA HIS A 18 -7.39 0.56 4.11
C HIS A 18 -7.32 2.09 4.28
N THR A 19 -7.63 2.61 5.47
CA THR A 19 -7.48 4.04 5.76
C THR A 19 -6.03 4.48 5.70
N VAL A 20 -5.12 3.76 6.37
CA VAL A 20 -3.71 4.15 6.45
C VAL A 20 -3.04 4.08 5.08
N PHE A 21 -3.29 3.02 4.29
CA PHE A 21 -2.76 2.93 2.94
C PHE A 21 -3.30 4.03 2.03
N ALA A 22 -4.62 4.30 2.06
CA ALA A 22 -5.21 5.36 1.25
C ALA A 22 -4.65 6.75 1.59
N GLU A 23 -4.42 7.05 2.87
CA GLU A 23 -3.81 8.30 3.32
C GLU A 23 -2.34 8.40 2.86
N VAL A 24 -1.55 7.36 3.08
CA VAL A 24 -0.10 7.37 2.85
C VAL A 24 0.25 7.37 1.37
N PHE A 25 -0.51 6.63 0.55
CA PHE A 25 -0.30 6.55 -0.90
C PHE A 25 -1.16 7.56 -1.68
N GLY A 26 -2.08 8.26 -1.03
CA GLY A 26 -3.04 9.15 -1.70
C GLY A 26 -3.89 8.41 -2.72
N PHE A 27 -4.53 7.31 -2.30
CA PHE A 27 -5.52 6.61 -3.12
C PHE A 27 -6.74 7.49 -3.39
N PRO A 28 -7.46 7.28 -4.49
CA PRO A 28 -8.59 8.12 -4.87
C PRO A 28 -9.79 7.99 -3.92
N ASP A 29 -10.68 8.98 -3.92
CA ASP A 29 -11.90 9.01 -3.10
C ASP A 29 -12.83 7.81 -3.36
N PHE A 30 -12.75 7.20 -4.55
CA PHE A 30 -13.52 6.01 -4.93
C PHE A 30 -12.82 4.69 -4.56
N TYR A 31 -11.75 4.72 -3.77
CA TYR A 31 -11.05 3.52 -3.31
C TYR A 31 -11.99 2.52 -2.61
N GLY A 32 -12.08 1.30 -3.16
CA GLY A 32 -13.07 0.30 -2.75
C GLY A 32 -12.82 -0.41 -1.42
N ARG A 33 -11.74 -0.08 -0.70
CA ARG A 33 -11.40 -0.62 0.64
C ARG A 33 -11.48 -2.15 0.74
N ASN A 34 -10.89 -2.82 -0.24
CA ASN A 34 -10.68 -4.26 -0.27
C ASN A 34 -9.35 -4.56 -0.98
N MET A 35 -8.88 -5.81 -0.91
CA MET A 35 -7.56 -6.15 -1.46
C MET A 35 -7.48 -6.09 -2.99
N ASN A 36 -8.58 -6.29 -3.73
CA ASN A 36 -8.57 -6.08 -5.19
C ASN A 36 -8.30 -4.61 -5.52
N ALA A 37 -9.03 -3.69 -4.86
CA ALA A 37 -8.80 -2.27 -5.02
C ALA A 37 -7.41 -1.83 -4.55
N TRP A 38 -6.86 -2.47 -3.51
CA TRP A 38 -5.48 -2.22 -3.07
C TRP A 38 -4.48 -2.64 -4.15
N ILE A 39 -4.63 -3.83 -4.72
CA ILE A 39 -3.80 -4.33 -5.82
C ILE A 39 -3.88 -3.38 -7.02
N ASP A 40 -5.08 -2.93 -7.40
CA ASP A 40 -5.26 -2.00 -8.51
C ASP A 40 -4.44 -0.71 -8.28
N CYS A 41 -4.55 -0.10 -7.10
CA CYS A 41 -3.81 1.13 -6.80
C CYS A 41 -2.29 0.93 -6.73
N MET A 42 -1.84 -0.19 -6.17
CA MET A 42 -0.42 -0.49 -6.01
C MET A 42 0.25 -0.94 -7.31
N THR A 43 -0.51 -1.52 -8.24
CA THR A 43 -0.02 -1.89 -9.59
C THR A 43 0.27 -0.64 -10.41
N SER A 44 -0.48 0.45 -10.23
CA SER A 44 -0.31 1.70 -10.97
C SER A 44 0.80 2.63 -10.42
N LEU A 45 1.68 2.13 -9.54
CA LEU A 45 2.77 2.96 -8.97
C LEU A 45 3.75 3.48 -10.02
N ASP A 46 3.87 2.85 -11.19
CA ASP A 46 4.73 3.29 -12.29
C ASP A 46 3.96 3.93 -13.46
N GLU A 47 2.63 4.06 -13.37
CA GLU A 47 1.78 4.74 -14.36
C GLU A 47 0.98 5.90 -13.71
N PRO A 48 1.58 7.09 -13.58
CA PRO A 48 0.91 8.24 -12.96
C PRO A 48 -0.38 8.68 -13.65
N ARG A 49 -0.60 8.31 -14.93
CA ARG A 49 -1.80 8.71 -15.68
C ARG A 49 -3.06 8.00 -15.21
N ASP A 50 -2.92 6.87 -14.52
CA ASP A 50 -4.05 6.12 -13.97
C ASP A 50 -4.74 6.88 -12.83
N GLY A 51 -4.02 7.78 -12.15
CA GLY A 51 -4.58 8.61 -11.07
C GLY A 51 -5.03 7.81 -9.84
N LEU A 52 -4.51 6.60 -9.64
CA LEU A 52 -4.88 5.71 -8.52
C LEU A 52 -4.01 5.90 -7.26
N THR A 53 -2.95 6.69 -7.34
CA THR A 53 -2.05 6.99 -6.23
C THR A 53 -1.33 8.31 -6.50
N SER A 54 -0.90 8.98 -5.43
CA SER A 54 -0.05 10.17 -5.48
C SER A 54 1.46 9.87 -5.37
N VAL A 55 1.80 8.61 -5.08
CA VAL A 55 3.18 8.14 -4.97
C VAL A 55 3.54 7.41 -6.25
N HIS A 56 4.72 7.69 -6.80
CA HIS A 56 5.17 7.03 -8.02
C HIS A 56 6.62 6.57 -7.93
N GLY A 57 6.89 5.43 -8.58
CA GLY A 57 8.22 4.90 -8.83
C GLY A 57 8.40 4.60 -10.32
N THR A 58 9.49 3.92 -10.66
CA THR A 58 9.72 3.39 -12.01
C THR A 58 10.37 2.01 -11.91
N ALA A 59 10.40 1.24 -13.01
CA ALA A 59 11.12 -0.04 -13.04
C ALA A 59 12.60 0.06 -12.63
N SER A 60 13.27 1.20 -12.91
CA SER A 60 14.66 1.45 -12.51
C SER A 60 14.80 2.12 -11.13
N ASP A 61 13.70 2.61 -10.57
CA ASP A 61 13.67 3.32 -9.29
C ASP A 61 12.37 2.99 -8.52
N PRO A 62 12.25 1.75 -7.99
CA PRO A 62 10.99 1.25 -7.43
C PRO A 62 10.65 1.96 -6.11
N VAL A 63 9.36 1.96 -5.76
CA VAL A 63 8.91 2.40 -4.44
C VAL A 63 9.29 1.35 -3.40
N VAL A 64 9.88 1.78 -2.30
CA VAL A 64 10.15 0.92 -1.14
C VAL A 64 9.13 1.23 -0.05
N LEU A 65 8.33 0.23 0.31
CA LEU A 65 7.44 0.27 1.46
C LEU A 65 8.19 -0.21 2.71
N GLN A 66 8.34 0.69 3.68
CA GLN A 66 8.88 0.37 4.99
C GLN A 66 7.75 0.32 6.03
N LEU A 67 7.62 -0.83 6.68
CA LEU A 67 6.71 -1.03 7.80
C LEU A 67 7.45 -0.80 9.13
N ASP A 68 7.22 0.36 9.75
CA ASP A 68 7.69 0.64 11.11
C ASP A 68 6.80 -0.10 12.11
N HIS A 69 7.40 -0.65 13.18
CA HIS A 69 6.69 -1.42 14.22
C HIS A 69 5.87 -2.60 13.68
N ALA A 70 6.36 -3.29 12.63
CA ALA A 70 5.63 -4.38 11.97
C ALA A 70 5.10 -5.48 12.92
N ASN A 71 5.71 -5.65 14.09
CA ASN A 71 5.25 -6.55 15.15
C ASN A 71 3.88 -6.18 15.77
N SER A 72 3.31 -5.01 15.44
CA SER A 72 1.95 -4.64 15.84
C SER A 72 0.86 -5.13 14.88
N LEU A 73 1.22 -5.62 13.68
CA LEU A 73 0.26 -6.21 12.75
C LEU A 73 -0.19 -7.59 13.25
N SER A 74 -1.44 -7.94 12.95
CA SER A 74 -1.85 -9.33 13.02
C SER A 74 -1.14 -10.15 11.93
N ASN A 75 -1.00 -11.46 12.15
CA ASN A 75 -0.42 -12.35 11.13
C ASN A 75 -1.18 -12.27 9.80
N GLU A 76 -2.51 -12.23 9.87
CA GLU A 76 -3.38 -12.11 8.68
C GLU A 76 -3.06 -10.86 7.85
N LEU A 77 -2.94 -9.69 8.48
CA LEU A 77 -2.65 -8.44 7.76
C LEU A 77 -1.21 -8.43 7.23
N PHE A 78 -0.26 -8.97 8.00
CA PHE A 78 1.12 -9.08 7.56
C PHE A 78 1.25 -10.01 6.34
N GLU A 79 0.63 -11.18 6.39
CA GLU A 79 0.57 -12.15 5.29
C GLU A 79 -0.04 -11.50 4.05
N ALA A 80 -1.19 -10.84 4.18
CA ALA A 80 -1.84 -10.16 3.07
C ALA A 80 -0.96 -9.09 2.40
N ILE A 81 -0.24 -8.28 3.18
CA ILE A 81 0.73 -7.31 2.63
C ILE A 81 1.81 -8.05 1.84
N THR A 82 2.41 -9.09 2.43
CA THR A 82 3.53 -9.79 1.80
C THR A 82 3.12 -10.53 0.52
N GLU A 83 1.97 -11.21 0.53
CA GLU A 83 1.48 -11.96 -0.62
C GLU A 83 1.05 -11.03 -1.75
N CYS A 84 0.27 -9.99 -1.45
CA CYS A 84 -0.18 -9.06 -2.49
C CYS A 84 0.96 -8.18 -3.02
N ALA A 85 1.93 -7.79 -2.18
CA ALA A 85 3.11 -7.07 -2.66
C ALA A 85 4.01 -7.96 -3.52
N ALA A 86 4.10 -9.26 -3.24
CA ALA A 86 4.82 -10.21 -4.09
C ALA A 86 4.10 -10.47 -5.42
N PHE A 87 2.76 -10.42 -5.44
CA PHE A 87 1.98 -10.62 -6.66
C PHE A 87 2.15 -9.48 -7.70
N ILE A 88 2.39 -8.25 -7.25
CA ILE A 88 2.50 -7.06 -8.13
C ILE A 88 3.94 -6.70 -8.52
N ASN A 89 4.96 -7.38 -7.97
CA ASN A 89 6.38 -7.19 -8.31
C ASN A 89 6.86 -8.25 -9.31
#